data_AF-A0A7S2UKM3-F1
#
_entry.id   AF-A0A7S2UKM3-F1
#
_cell.length_a   1.000
_cell.length_b   1.000
_cell.length_c   1.000
_cell.angle_alpha   90.00
_cell.angle_beta   90.00
_cell.angle_gamma   90.00
#
_symmetry.space_group_name_H-M   'P 1'
#
loop_
_entity.id
_entity.type
_entity.pdbx_description
1 polymer ?
#
loop_
_entity_poly.entity_id
_entity_poly.type
_entity_poly.pdbx_seq_one_letter_code
_entity_poly.pdbx_strand_id
1 'polypeptide(L)'
;MMQDTTSARRPPVARSTGLGVMLAKLVLVATLVLKVLLWPLLKVLNWIFPADPDRDGIQGNKAARVFGNTIRSMIGEHPFGSSGYTTVVRELSEASNTPPLLLVYLHSPLHPQANALVRKLFSPSCVEFLQQNNTTLRCFGASLATADGVHAASVLQVTHYPSLLLMTCRKSGRSVKMEIALRLEGADVLGHLTASQLQLYLETVHRRHLHVTEQEQFRQLQREEEARLRREQDAEFQETLAADQRREAEQREALELERLERERVESEKRQAQEMKERTLDEARTLVAVAVEPAPGTTDTARLRLTLPTGARIDRRFQSTDKVETVRAFLILHFHEQDIGISNFELSSNFPRRTFRDSSQTLQEAGLVPQAVIMIQDLDA
;
A
#
# COMPACT_ATOMS: atom_id res chain seq x y z
N MET A 1 -34.60 -7.85 -31.21
CA MET A 1 -34.24 -7.09 -32.43
C MET A 1 -33.23 -6.04 -32.00
N MET A 2 -32.04 -5.88 -32.54
CA MET A 2 -31.27 -6.55 -33.58
C MET A 2 -29.81 -6.28 -33.18
N GLN A 3 -28.95 -7.29 -33.26
CA GLN A 3 -27.51 -7.09 -33.32
C GLN A 3 -27.20 -6.36 -34.63
N ASP A 4 -26.23 -5.44 -34.64
CA ASP A 4 -25.35 -5.35 -35.81
C ASP A 4 -24.01 -4.69 -35.46
N THR A 5 -22.98 -5.49 -35.70
CA THR A 5 -21.56 -5.21 -35.62
C THR A 5 -21.13 -4.47 -36.88
N THR A 6 -20.43 -3.33 -36.75
CA THR A 6 -19.81 -2.67 -37.91
C THR A 6 -18.28 -2.73 -37.81
N SER A 7 -17.77 -3.55 -38.72
CA SER A 7 -16.40 -3.94 -39.01
C SER A 7 -15.48 -2.76 -39.39
N ALA A 8 -14.26 -2.80 -38.85
CA ALA A 8 -13.15 -1.92 -39.17
C ALA A 8 -12.66 -2.15 -40.62
N ARG A 9 -12.80 -1.12 -41.48
CA ARG A 9 -12.21 -1.10 -42.83
C ARG A 9 -10.68 -0.99 -42.75
N ARG A 10 -9.97 -2.02 -43.22
CA ARG A 10 -8.54 -1.94 -43.58
C ARG A 10 -8.37 -1.15 -44.89
N PRO A 11 -7.32 -0.33 -45.04
CA PRO A 11 -7.02 0.35 -46.31
C PRO A 11 -6.54 -0.65 -47.38
N PRO A 12 -6.72 -0.34 -48.67
CA PRO A 12 -6.35 -1.23 -49.76
C PRO A 12 -4.83 -1.31 -49.93
N VAL A 13 -4.32 -2.53 -50.06
CA VAL A 13 -2.92 -2.82 -50.40
C VAL A 13 -2.67 -2.39 -51.84
N ALA A 14 -1.84 -1.37 -52.03
CA ALA A 14 -1.39 -0.94 -53.35
C ALA A 14 -0.59 -2.08 -54.00
N ARG A 15 -1.10 -2.62 -55.11
CA ARG A 15 -0.37 -3.57 -55.97
C ARG A 15 0.82 -2.85 -56.58
N SER A 16 2.03 -3.19 -56.15
CA SER A 16 3.26 -2.68 -56.77
C SER A 16 3.31 -3.15 -58.23
N THR A 17 3.41 -2.18 -59.13
CA THR A 17 3.53 -2.38 -60.58
C THR A 17 4.80 -3.20 -60.88
N GLY A 18 4.68 -4.24 -61.71
CA GLY A 18 5.73 -5.26 -61.97
C GLY A 18 7.10 -4.73 -62.43
N LEU A 19 7.18 -3.47 -62.87
CA LEU A 19 8.42 -2.79 -63.23
C LEU A 19 9.40 -2.63 -62.05
N GLY A 20 8.90 -2.30 -60.84
CA GLY A 20 9.76 -2.11 -59.66
C GLY A 20 10.39 -3.42 -59.17
N VAL A 21 9.62 -4.51 -59.25
CA VAL A 21 10.10 -5.86 -58.88
C VAL A 21 11.13 -6.36 -59.90
N MET A 22 10.96 -6.05 -61.18
CA MET A 22 11.92 -6.41 -62.23
C MET A 22 13.25 -5.66 -62.09
N LEU A 23 13.21 -4.36 -61.81
CA LEU A 23 14.41 -3.54 -61.55
C LEU A 23 15.19 -4.05 -60.33
N ALA A 24 14.50 -4.36 -59.23
CA ALA A 24 15.14 -4.92 -58.04
C ALA A 24 15.82 -6.27 -58.33
N LYS A 25 15.17 -7.15 -59.11
CA LYS A 25 15.76 -8.42 -59.53
C LYS A 25 16.96 -8.24 -60.45
N LEU A 26 16.92 -7.28 -61.38
CA LEU A 26 18.05 -6.96 -62.26
C LEU A 26 19.26 -6.45 -61.49
N VAL A 27 19.06 -5.55 -60.51
CA VAL A 27 20.14 -5.08 -59.64
C VAL A 27 20.72 -6.25 -58.84
N LEU A 28 19.87 -7.12 -58.29
CA LEU A 28 20.32 -8.27 -57.51
C LEU A 28 21.13 -9.26 -58.36
N VAL A 29 20.66 -9.57 -59.57
CA VAL A 29 21.40 -10.40 -60.54
C VAL A 29 22.71 -9.74 -60.94
N ALA A 30 22.72 -8.44 -61.24
CA ALA A 30 23.95 -7.71 -61.59
C ALA A 30 24.98 -7.75 -60.45
N THR A 31 24.55 -7.58 -59.19
CA THR A 31 25.47 -7.69 -58.04
C THR A 31 26.00 -9.12 -57.86
N LEU A 32 25.20 -10.14 -58.15
CA LEU A 32 25.59 -11.54 -58.05
C LEU A 32 26.61 -11.89 -59.14
N VAL A 33 26.36 -11.46 -60.38
CA VAL A 33 27.28 -11.61 -61.50
C VAL A 33 28.60 -10.88 -61.24
N LEU A 34 28.55 -9.65 -60.72
CA LEU A 34 29.74 -8.87 -60.35
C LEU A 34 30.55 -9.57 -59.25
N LYS A 35 29.88 -10.12 -58.22
CA LYS A 35 30.53 -10.90 -57.16
C LYS A 35 31.21 -12.16 -57.68
N VAL A 36 30.55 -12.88 -58.59
CA VAL A 36 31.11 -14.10 -59.19
C VAL A 36 32.31 -13.78 -60.09
N LEU A 37 32.23 -12.71 -60.88
CA LEU A 37 33.34 -12.25 -61.74
C LEU A 37 34.55 -11.73 -60.94
N LEU A 38 34.31 -11.04 -59.82
CA LEU A 38 35.37 -10.51 -58.97
C LEU A 38 35.95 -11.53 -57.98
N TRP A 39 35.25 -12.62 -57.68
CA TRP A 39 35.71 -13.65 -56.75
C TRP A 39 37.10 -14.24 -57.08
N PRO A 40 37.41 -14.65 -58.33
CA PRO A 40 38.74 -15.14 -58.67
C PRO A 40 39.81 -14.05 -58.55
N LEU A 41 39.48 -12.79 -58.88
CA LEU A 41 40.39 -11.65 -58.74
C LEU A 41 40.70 -11.38 -57.26
N LEU A 42 39.69 -11.41 -56.39
CA LEU A 42 39.83 -11.28 -54.93
C LEU A 42 40.64 -12.43 -54.33
N LYS A 43 40.47 -13.66 -54.83
CA LYS A 43 41.26 -14.83 -54.43
C LYS A 43 42.74 -14.69 -54.80
N VAL A 44 43.02 -14.20 -56.01
CA VAL A 44 44.40 -13.95 -56.47
C VAL A 44 45.02 -12.77 -55.73
N LEU A 45 44.25 -11.71 -55.46
CA LEU A 45 44.70 -10.57 -54.65
C LEU A 45 45.06 -11.00 -53.22
N ASN A 46 44.25 -11.88 -52.60
CA ASN A 46 44.52 -12.45 -51.28
C ASN A 46 45.69 -13.46 -51.27
N TRP A 47 46.12 -13.94 -52.44
CA TRP A 47 47.30 -14.82 -52.57
C TRP A 47 48.59 -14.01 -52.78
N ILE A 48 48.51 -12.89 -53.50
CA ILE A 48 49.63 -11.96 -53.77
C ILE A 48 49.87 -11.02 -52.57
N PHE A 49 48.79 -10.58 -51.92
CA PHE A 49 48.80 -9.83 -50.68
C PHE A 49 48.01 -10.65 -49.63
N PRO A 50 48.64 -11.62 -48.97
CA PRO A 50 48.00 -12.26 -47.83
C PRO A 50 47.74 -11.18 -46.79
N ALA A 51 46.48 -10.81 -46.59
CA ALA A 51 46.10 -10.10 -45.37
C ALA A 51 46.48 -11.03 -44.22
N ASP A 52 47.32 -10.56 -43.30
CA ASP A 52 47.68 -11.32 -42.10
C ASP A 52 46.36 -11.70 -41.39
N PRO A 53 45.92 -12.97 -41.39
CA PRO A 53 44.55 -13.33 -41.00
C PRO A 53 44.30 -13.19 -39.49
N ASP A 54 45.34 -12.89 -38.72
CA ASP A 54 45.38 -13.44 -37.37
C ASP A 54 44.76 -12.55 -36.29
N ARG A 55 44.60 -11.23 -36.45
CA ARG A 55 44.12 -10.40 -35.33
C ARG A 55 43.26 -9.18 -35.68
N ASP A 56 43.28 -8.72 -36.92
CA ASP A 56 42.47 -7.57 -37.35
C ASP A 56 40.97 -7.91 -37.28
N GLY A 57 40.25 -7.21 -36.42
CA GLY A 57 38.80 -7.38 -36.23
C GLY A 57 38.36 -8.40 -35.17
N ILE A 58 39.27 -9.03 -34.41
CA ILE A 58 38.87 -9.82 -33.24
C ILE A 58 38.33 -8.87 -32.17
N GLN A 59 37.08 -9.08 -31.73
CA GLN A 59 36.36 -8.21 -30.81
C GLN A 59 35.82 -8.97 -29.59
N GLY A 60 35.53 -8.21 -28.52
CA GLY A 60 34.84 -8.68 -27.32
C GLY A 60 35.52 -9.87 -26.65
N ASN A 61 34.73 -10.81 -26.16
CA ASN A 61 35.22 -11.96 -25.37
C ASN A 61 36.21 -12.86 -26.15
N LYS A 62 36.11 -12.90 -27.49
CA LYS A 62 37.07 -13.64 -28.32
C LYS A 62 38.47 -13.01 -28.24
N ALA A 63 38.56 -11.68 -28.26
CA ALA A 63 39.82 -10.95 -28.12
C ALA A 63 40.47 -11.21 -26.76
N ALA A 64 39.67 -11.12 -25.68
CA ALA A 64 40.14 -11.40 -24.33
C ALA A 64 40.67 -12.83 -24.15
N ARG A 65 40.02 -13.83 -24.74
CA ARG A 65 40.51 -15.23 -24.72
C ARG A 65 41.81 -15.41 -25.48
N VAL A 66 41.94 -14.81 -26.67
CA VAL A 66 43.19 -14.84 -27.45
C VAL A 66 44.33 -14.18 -26.68
N PHE A 67 44.05 -13.04 -26.04
CA PHE A 67 44.99 -12.36 -25.17
C PHE A 67 45.40 -13.25 -23.99
N GLY A 68 44.45 -13.82 -23.24
CA GLY A 68 44.71 -14.73 -22.13
C GLY A 68 45.58 -15.92 -22.53
N ASN A 69 45.31 -16.56 -23.68
CA ASN A 69 46.15 -17.65 -24.20
C ASN A 69 47.58 -17.19 -24.53
N THR A 70 47.72 -15.98 -25.07
CA THR A 70 49.03 -15.39 -25.38
C THR A 70 49.81 -15.14 -24.09
N ILE A 71 49.20 -14.56 -23.06
CA ILE A 71 49.84 -14.36 -21.76
C ILE A 71 50.16 -15.71 -21.09
N ARG A 72 49.25 -16.68 -21.18
CA ARG A 72 49.47 -18.04 -20.65
C ARG A 72 50.73 -18.69 -21.21
N SER A 73 50.98 -18.55 -22.51
CA SER A 73 52.23 -19.05 -23.11
C SER A 73 53.50 -18.35 -22.60
N MET A 74 53.39 -17.15 -22.00
CA MET A 74 54.53 -16.40 -21.48
C MET A 74 54.82 -16.66 -20.00
N ILE A 75 53.78 -16.70 -19.16
CA ILE A 75 53.92 -16.74 -17.70
C ILE A 75 53.20 -17.94 -17.05
N GLY A 76 52.52 -18.79 -17.82
CA GLY A 76 51.70 -19.87 -17.28
C GLY A 76 50.38 -19.34 -16.71
N GLU A 77 50.18 -19.47 -15.40
CA GLU A 77 48.99 -18.92 -14.74
C GLU A 77 48.93 -17.40 -14.86
N HIS A 78 47.73 -16.85 -15.08
CA HIS A 78 47.52 -15.41 -15.26
C HIS A 78 46.23 -14.92 -14.58
N PRO A 79 46.13 -13.62 -14.24
CA PRO A 79 44.98 -13.09 -13.52
C PRO A 79 43.85 -12.60 -14.45
N PHE A 80 44.11 -12.43 -15.75
CA PHE A 80 43.18 -11.81 -16.69
C PHE A 80 41.93 -12.65 -16.99
N GLY A 81 40.76 -12.00 -16.99
CA GLY A 81 39.49 -12.61 -17.35
C GLY A 81 39.32 -12.90 -18.85
N SER A 82 38.22 -13.57 -19.21
CA SER A 82 37.88 -13.94 -20.60
C SER A 82 36.80 -13.05 -21.24
N SER A 83 36.40 -11.99 -20.55
CA SER A 83 35.43 -10.99 -21.01
C SER A 83 36.14 -9.82 -21.69
N GLY A 84 35.60 -9.34 -22.82
CA GLY A 84 36.08 -8.13 -23.50
C GLY A 84 35.72 -6.86 -22.72
N TYR A 85 36.28 -5.72 -23.14
CA TYR A 85 36.18 -4.47 -22.37
C TYR A 85 34.74 -4.03 -22.09
N THR A 86 33.89 -4.00 -23.11
CA THR A 86 32.48 -3.59 -22.98
C THR A 86 31.69 -4.53 -22.06
N THR A 87 31.98 -5.83 -22.13
CA THR A 87 31.37 -6.85 -21.27
C THR A 87 31.79 -6.63 -19.82
N VAL A 88 33.07 -6.38 -19.56
CA VAL A 88 33.58 -6.09 -18.20
C VAL A 88 32.93 -4.84 -17.62
N VAL A 89 32.85 -3.74 -18.38
CA VAL A 89 32.18 -2.52 -17.91
C VAL A 89 30.71 -2.76 -17.58
N ARG A 90 30.01 -3.56 -18.40
CA ARG A 90 28.63 -3.97 -18.12
C ARG A 90 28.53 -4.83 -16.86
N GLU A 91 29.38 -5.84 -16.71
CA GLU A 91 29.45 -6.70 -15.52
C GLU A 91 29.66 -5.85 -14.24
N LEU A 92 30.55 -4.85 -14.29
CA LEU A 92 30.75 -3.92 -13.17
C LEU A 92 29.50 -3.09 -12.86
N SER A 93 28.70 -2.76 -13.88
CA SER A 93 27.44 -2.01 -13.74
C SER A 93 26.33 -2.83 -13.12
N GLU A 94 26.31 -4.13 -13.42
CA GLU A 94 25.33 -5.08 -12.91
C GLU A 94 25.72 -5.65 -11.55
N ALA A 95 26.99 -5.54 -11.14
CA ALA A 95 27.52 -6.02 -9.86
C ALA A 95 26.79 -5.41 -8.65
N SER A 96 27.11 -5.90 -7.44
CA SER A 96 26.59 -5.37 -6.16
C SER A 96 26.84 -3.86 -6.01
N ASN A 97 26.25 -3.21 -5.00
CA ASN A 97 26.41 -1.77 -4.77
C ASN A 97 27.87 -1.30 -4.71
N THR A 98 28.79 -2.23 -4.51
CA THR A 98 30.21 -2.02 -4.32
C THR A 98 31.00 -2.77 -5.39
N PRO A 99 31.18 -2.18 -6.59
CA PRO A 99 31.91 -2.84 -7.66
C PRO A 99 33.40 -2.99 -7.32
N PRO A 100 34.07 -4.03 -7.84
CA PRO A 100 35.49 -4.25 -7.62
C PRO A 100 36.35 -3.19 -8.33
N LEU A 101 37.60 -3.04 -7.87
CA LEU A 101 38.63 -2.36 -8.62
C LEU A 101 38.86 -3.04 -9.97
N LEU A 102 39.26 -2.27 -10.98
CA LEU A 102 39.59 -2.79 -12.30
C LEU A 102 41.07 -2.52 -12.61
N LEU A 103 41.87 -3.58 -12.68
CA LEU A 103 43.24 -3.53 -13.20
C LEU A 103 43.21 -3.78 -14.70
N VAL A 104 43.64 -2.82 -15.49
CA VAL A 104 43.72 -2.87 -16.95
C VAL A 104 45.17 -2.99 -17.38
N TYR A 105 45.49 -3.99 -18.18
CA TYR A 105 46.79 -4.10 -18.86
C TYR A 105 46.61 -4.11 -20.38
N LEU A 106 47.19 -3.11 -21.06
CA LEU A 106 47.18 -3.04 -22.53
C LEU A 106 48.55 -3.42 -23.06
N HIS A 107 48.55 -4.48 -23.87
CA HIS A 107 49.75 -5.08 -24.44
C HIS A 107 49.92 -4.67 -25.90
N SER A 108 51.09 -4.11 -26.22
CA SER A 108 51.51 -3.88 -27.61
C SER A 108 52.41 -5.04 -28.05
N PRO A 109 51.94 -5.94 -28.93
CA PRO A 109 52.76 -7.08 -29.38
C PRO A 109 53.95 -6.66 -30.25
N LEU A 110 53.90 -5.45 -30.82
CA LEU A 110 54.99 -4.88 -31.63
C LEU A 110 56.07 -4.22 -30.77
N HIS A 111 55.82 -3.98 -29.49
CA HIS A 111 56.78 -3.29 -28.62
C HIS A 111 57.84 -4.29 -28.12
N PRO A 112 59.16 -4.05 -28.36
CA PRO A 112 60.22 -5.03 -28.06
C PRO A 112 60.27 -5.51 -26.61
N GLN A 113 59.99 -4.62 -25.66
CA GLN A 113 60.06 -4.92 -24.24
C GLN A 113 58.75 -5.47 -23.64
N ALA A 114 57.64 -5.51 -24.39
CA ALA A 114 56.33 -5.82 -23.81
C ALA A 114 56.27 -7.22 -23.17
N ASN A 115 56.83 -8.23 -23.83
CA ASN A 115 56.85 -9.61 -23.31
C ASN A 115 57.73 -9.75 -22.06
N ALA A 116 58.87 -9.06 -22.03
CA ALA A 116 59.77 -9.05 -20.87
C ALA A 116 59.10 -8.37 -19.67
N LEU A 117 58.36 -7.27 -19.92
CA LEU A 117 57.61 -6.56 -18.88
C LEU A 117 56.48 -7.40 -18.30
N VAL A 118 55.73 -8.14 -19.11
CA VAL A 118 54.70 -9.07 -18.58
C VAL A 118 55.31 -10.06 -17.59
N ARG A 119 56.42 -10.71 -17.98
CA ARG A 119 57.12 -11.69 -17.13
C ARG A 119 57.68 -11.07 -15.85
N LYS A 120 58.15 -9.82 -15.93
CA LYS A 120 58.69 -9.06 -14.80
C LYS A 120 57.59 -8.62 -13.82
N LEU A 121 56.49 -8.06 -14.32
CA LEU A 121 55.46 -7.42 -13.50
C LEU A 121 54.49 -8.45 -12.89
N PHE A 122 54.07 -9.45 -13.68
CA PHE A 122 53.16 -10.50 -13.23
C PHE A 122 53.95 -11.72 -12.74
N SER A 123 54.75 -11.52 -11.69
CA SER A 123 55.43 -12.61 -11.00
C SER A 123 54.41 -13.58 -10.37
N PRO A 124 54.78 -14.84 -10.07
CA PRO A 124 53.85 -15.81 -9.49
C PRO A 124 53.15 -15.31 -8.22
N SER A 125 53.87 -14.60 -7.33
CA SER A 125 53.29 -14.00 -6.13
C SER A 125 52.27 -12.89 -6.43
N CYS A 126 52.53 -12.07 -7.45
CA CYS A 126 51.58 -11.04 -7.87
C CYS A 126 50.33 -11.67 -8.51
N VAL A 127 50.49 -12.71 -9.33
CA VAL A 127 49.37 -13.45 -9.93
C VAL A 127 48.52 -14.10 -8.85
N GLU A 128 49.14 -14.75 -7.86
CA GLU A 128 48.43 -15.37 -6.73
C GLU A 128 47.61 -14.33 -5.96
N PHE A 129 48.21 -13.18 -5.61
CA PHE A 129 47.49 -12.07 -4.97
C PHE A 129 46.28 -11.60 -5.79
N LEU A 130 46.44 -11.40 -7.09
CA LEU A 130 45.37 -10.96 -7.98
C LEU A 130 44.25 -12.01 -8.12
N GLN A 131 44.60 -13.30 -8.15
CA GLN A 131 43.63 -14.38 -8.23
C GLN A 131 42.85 -14.56 -6.92
N GLN A 132 43.52 -14.51 -5.77
CA GLN A 132 42.88 -14.57 -4.45
C GLN A 132 41.88 -13.42 -4.24
N ASN A 133 42.19 -12.24 -4.78
CA ASN A 133 41.36 -11.04 -4.63
C ASN A 133 40.45 -10.73 -5.84
N ASN A 134 40.23 -11.68 -6.76
CA ASN A 134 39.50 -11.46 -8.03
C ASN A 134 38.06 -10.95 -7.84
N THR A 135 37.45 -11.16 -6.68
CA THR A 135 36.10 -10.66 -6.34
C THR A 135 36.08 -9.16 -6.05
N THR A 136 37.18 -8.59 -5.58
CA THR A 136 37.30 -7.18 -5.15
C THR A 136 38.28 -6.39 -6.03
N LEU A 137 39.14 -7.08 -6.77
CA LEU A 137 40.07 -6.54 -7.76
C LEU A 137 40.02 -7.41 -9.02
N ARG A 138 39.29 -6.94 -10.04
CA ARG A 138 39.12 -7.61 -11.33
C ARG A 138 40.23 -7.24 -12.29
N CYS A 139 40.80 -8.22 -12.99
CA CYS A 139 41.83 -7.98 -14.01
C CYS A 139 41.29 -8.11 -15.43
N PHE A 140 41.47 -7.05 -16.22
CA PHE A 140 41.21 -7.00 -17.65
C PHE A 140 42.52 -6.80 -18.40
N GLY A 141 42.69 -7.54 -19.50
CA GLY A 141 43.86 -7.37 -20.36
C GLY A 141 43.49 -7.52 -21.81
N ALA A 142 44.15 -6.75 -22.66
CA ALA A 142 43.89 -6.75 -24.10
C ALA A 142 45.17 -6.49 -24.91
N SER A 143 45.19 -7.02 -26.13
CA SER A 143 46.25 -6.78 -27.11
C SER A 143 45.82 -5.68 -28.08
N LEU A 144 46.71 -4.74 -28.39
CA LEU A 144 46.47 -3.72 -29.42
C LEU A 144 46.35 -4.27 -30.83
N ALA A 145 46.76 -5.52 -31.06
CA ALA A 145 46.47 -6.20 -32.33
C ALA A 145 44.99 -6.56 -32.49
N THR A 146 44.16 -6.39 -31.46
CA THR A 146 42.71 -6.69 -31.50
C THR A 146 41.88 -5.42 -31.46
N ALA A 147 40.72 -5.43 -32.10
CA ALA A 147 39.81 -4.28 -32.10
C ALA A 147 39.29 -3.94 -30.69
N ASP A 148 39.13 -4.94 -29.81
CA ASP A 148 38.76 -4.71 -28.40
C ASP A 148 39.87 -3.97 -27.62
N GLY A 149 41.14 -4.31 -27.88
CA GLY A 149 42.28 -3.63 -27.27
C GLY A 149 42.45 -2.19 -27.75
N VAL A 150 42.28 -1.93 -29.05
CA VAL A 150 42.28 -0.56 -29.60
C VAL A 150 41.11 0.26 -29.05
N HIS A 151 39.93 -0.34 -28.96
CA HIS A 151 38.76 0.31 -28.35
C HIS A 151 39.00 0.66 -26.88
N ALA A 152 39.49 -0.29 -26.08
CA ALA A 152 39.81 -0.04 -24.66
C ALA A 152 40.87 1.06 -24.52
N ALA A 153 41.91 1.06 -25.35
CA ALA A 153 42.94 2.09 -25.36
C ALA A 153 42.37 3.48 -25.69
N SER A 154 41.48 3.57 -26.68
CA SER A 154 40.82 4.81 -27.07
C SER A 154 39.90 5.35 -25.97
N VAL A 155 39.10 4.49 -25.33
CA VAL A 155 38.20 4.89 -24.23
C VAL A 155 38.99 5.36 -23.02
N LEU A 156 40.10 4.68 -22.70
CA LEU A 156 40.96 5.01 -21.57
C LEU A 156 41.98 6.11 -21.90
N GLN A 157 42.01 6.62 -23.13
CA GLN A 157 42.94 7.64 -23.60
C GLN A 157 44.40 7.29 -23.26
N VAL A 158 44.80 6.05 -23.57
CA VAL A 158 46.17 5.58 -23.38
C VAL A 158 47.00 5.94 -24.62
N THR A 159 48.21 6.46 -24.39
CA THR A 159 49.07 6.97 -25.46
C THR A 159 50.39 6.22 -25.59
N HIS A 160 50.93 5.66 -24.50
CA HIS A 160 52.18 4.91 -24.50
C HIS A 160 52.00 3.46 -24.06
N TYR A 161 52.79 2.56 -24.64
CA TYR A 161 52.62 1.11 -24.46
C TYR A 161 53.93 0.40 -24.10
N PRO A 162 53.87 -0.74 -23.39
CA PRO A 162 52.68 -1.27 -22.72
C PRO A 162 52.17 -0.33 -21.62
N SER A 163 50.92 -0.51 -21.19
CA SER A 163 50.33 0.34 -20.15
C SER A 163 49.61 -0.48 -19.09
N LEU A 164 49.69 -0.03 -17.85
CA LEU A 164 48.97 -0.57 -16.70
C LEU A 164 48.16 0.55 -16.03
N LEU A 165 46.85 0.32 -15.87
CA LEU A 165 45.95 1.26 -15.23
C LEU A 165 45.20 0.56 -14.11
N LEU A 166 45.10 1.18 -12.95
CA LEU A 166 44.22 0.74 -11.87
C LEU A 166 43.07 1.73 -11.75
N MET A 167 41.85 1.23 -11.81
CA MET A 167 40.65 2.04 -11.76
C MET A 167 39.82 1.69 -10.53
N THR A 168 39.36 2.74 -9.85
CA THR A 168 38.31 2.64 -8.85
C THR A 168 36.96 2.71 -9.55
N CYS A 169 36.06 1.82 -9.17
CA CYS A 169 34.72 1.74 -9.73
C CYS A 169 33.72 2.17 -8.65
N ARG A 170 32.76 3.03 -9.00
CA ARG A 170 31.67 3.43 -8.10
C ARG A 170 30.35 3.36 -8.85
N LYS A 171 29.30 2.86 -8.20
CA LYS A 171 27.96 2.92 -8.77
C LYS A 171 27.45 4.36 -8.85
N SER A 172 26.83 4.68 -9.97
CA SER A 172 26.13 5.92 -10.22
C SER A 172 24.79 5.59 -10.89
N GLY A 173 23.78 5.28 -10.07
CA GLY A 173 22.49 4.80 -10.56
C GLY A 173 22.62 3.45 -11.27
N ARG A 174 22.25 3.40 -12.55
CA ARG A 174 22.35 2.20 -13.40
C ARG A 174 23.68 2.07 -14.17
N SER A 175 24.65 2.96 -13.91
CA SER A 175 25.95 2.99 -14.58
C SER A 175 27.09 2.91 -13.57
N VAL A 176 28.31 2.60 -14.04
CA VAL A 176 29.54 2.69 -13.24
C VAL A 176 30.31 3.91 -13.66
N LYS A 177 30.64 4.74 -12.68
CA LYS A 177 31.66 5.76 -12.82
C LYS A 177 33.01 5.14 -12.49
N MET A 178 33.94 5.18 -13.44
CA MET A 178 35.31 4.70 -13.26
C MET A 178 36.26 5.88 -13.13
N GLU A 179 37.17 5.83 -12.16
CA GLU A 179 38.17 6.86 -11.88
C GLU A 179 39.55 6.20 -11.78
N ILE A 180 40.56 6.78 -12.43
CA ILE A 180 41.90 6.20 -12.51
C ILE A 180 42.66 6.49 -11.22
N ALA A 181 42.98 5.44 -10.47
CA ALA A 181 43.77 5.52 -9.24
C ALA A 181 45.28 5.41 -9.50
N LEU A 182 45.69 4.69 -10.55
CA LEU A 182 47.09 4.57 -10.97
C LEU A 182 47.16 4.50 -12.50
N ARG A 183 48.10 5.23 -13.10
CA ARG A 183 48.39 5.20 -14.54
C ARG A 183 49.89 5.06 -14.74
N LEU A 184 50.30 3.96 -15.36
CA LEU A 184 51.68 3.66 -15.72
C LEU A 184 51.72 3.34 -17.21
N GLU A 185 52.25 4.26 -18.01
CA GLU A 185 52.30 4.12 -19.47
C GLU A 185 53.73 4.12 -19.97
N GLY A 186 54.00 3.28 -20.97
CA GLY A 186 55.29 3.20 -21.62
C GLY A 186 56.26 2.23 -20.94
N ALA A 187 57.15 1.69 -21.76
CA ALA A 187 58.10 0.69 -21.33
C ALA A 187 59.16 1.23 -20.38
N ASP A 188 59.54 2.51 -20.49
CA ASP A 188 60.52 3.12 -19.59
C ASP A 188 59.98 3.17 -18.14
N VAL A 189 58.75 3.65 -17.95
CA VAL A 189 58.11 3.74 -16.64
C VAL A 189 57.91 2.35 -16.03
N LEU A 190 57.34 1.42 -16.80
CA LEU A 190 57.11 0.04 -16.34
C LEU A 190 58.41 -0.76 -16.19
N GLY A 191 59.45 -0.41 -16.95
CA GLY A 191 60.78 -1.02 -16.93
C GLY A 191 61.55 -0.71 -15.65
N HIS A 192 61.34 0.45 -15.04
CA HIS A 192 61.90 0.78 -13.74
C HIS A 192 61.15 0.15 -12.56
N LEU A 193 59.89 -0.26 -12.76
CA LEU A 193 59.06 -0.84 -11.70
C LEU A 193 59.42 -2.31 -11.41
N THR A 194 59.64 -2.66 -10.15
CA THR A 194 59.78 -4.07 -9.73
C THR A 194 58.42 -4.72 -9.45
N ALA A 195 58.34 -6.05 -9.49
CA ALA A 195 57.12 -6.78 -9.13
C ALA A 195 56.66 -6.45 -7.70
N SER A 196 57.59 -6.34 -6.76
CA SER A 196 57.30 -6.00 -5.36
C SER A 196 56.75 -4.58 -5.20
N GLN A 197 57.27 -3.61 -5.94
CA GLN A 197 56.74 -2.25 -5.95
C GLN A 197 55.33 -2.23 -6.54
N LEU A 198 55.09 -2.93 -7.65
CA LEU A 198 53.76 -3.04 -8.23
C LEU A 198 52.77 -3.64 -7.23
N GLN A 199 53.12 -4.77 -6.62
CA GLN A 199 52.29 -5.44 -5.63
C GLN A 199 51.96 -4.51 -4.45
N LEU A 200 52.95 -3.77 -3.92
CA LEU A 200 52.73 -2.80 -2.85
C LEU A 200 51.74 -1.69 -3.26
N TYR A 201 51.84 -1.16 -4.49
CA TYR A 201 50.88 -0.19 -5.00
C TYR A 201 49.47 -0.78 -5.09
N LEU A 202 49.34 -2.00 -5.61
CA LEU A 202 48.05 -2.70 -5.73
C LEU A 202 47.43 -2.94 -4.35
N GLU A 203 48.20 -3.47 -3.40
CA GLU A 203 47.74 -3.72 -2.03
C GLU A 203 47.31 -2.44 -1.31
N THR A 204 48.05 -1.34 -1.50
CA THR A 204 47.73 -0.05 -0.87
C THR A 204 46.41 0.50 -1.39
N VAL A 205 46.22 0.50 -2.72
CA VAL A 205 44.98 1.00 -3.32
C VAL A 205 43.81 0.05 -3.02
N HIS A 206 44.04 -1.26 -3.05
CA HIS A 206 43.05 -2.28 -2.72
C HIS A 206 42.56 -2.15 -1.29
N ARG A 207 43.46 -2.02 -0.30
CA ARG A 207 43.09 -1.81 1.10
C ARG A 207 42.29 -0.52 1.30
N ARG A 208 42.69 0.57 0.64
CA ARG A 208 41.93 1.84 0.68
C ARG A 208 40.55 1.69 0.08
N HIS A 209 40.42 0.97 -1.03
CA HIS A 209 39.13 0.70 -1.68
C HIS A 209 38.22 -0.12 -0.79
N LEU A 210 38.74 -1.20 -0.18
CA LEU A 210 37.98 -2.03 0.76
C LEU A 210 37.46 -1.19 1.93
N HIS A 211 38.32 -0.37 2.53
CA HIS A 211 37.91 0.48 3.66
C HIS A 211 36.79 1.47 3.28
N VAL A 212 36.91 2.16 2.14
CA VAL A 212 35.86 3.08 1.65
C VAL A 212 34.58 2.31 1.36
N THR A 213 34.70 1.13 0.78
CA THR A 213 33.58 0.28 0.38
C THR A 213 32.80 -0.24 1.60
N GLU A 214 33.51 -0.73 2.62
CA GLU A 214 32.92 -1.18 3.89
C GLU A 214 32.21 -0.05 4.62
N GLN A 215 32.80 1.16 4.64
CA GLN A 215 32.16 2.33 5.22
C GLN A 215 30.85 2.69 4.53
N GLU A 216 30.80 2.61 3.20
CA GLU A 216 29.57 2.87 2.44
C GLU A 216 28.50 1.79 2.67
N GLN A 217 28.90 0.52 2.77
CA GLN A 217 27.98 -0.57 3.12
C GLN A 217 27.39 -0.38 4.52
N PHE A 218 28.24 -0.05 5.49
CA PHE A 218 27.81 0.21 6.86
C PHE A 218 26.82 1.39 6.92
N ARG A 219 27.10 2.48 6.20
CA ARG A 219 26.18 3.64 6.09
C ARG A 219 24.84 3.27 5.44
N GLN A 220 24.84 2.39 4.44
CA GLN A 220 23.61 1.92 3.80
C GLN A 220 22.77 1.11 4.78
N LEU A 221 23.37 0.14 5.47
CA LEU A 221 22.70 -0.66 6.48
C LEU A 221 22.11 0.20 7.60
N GLN A 222 22.86 1.20 8.08
CA GLN A 222 22.35 2.14 9.08
C GLN A 222 21.11 2.91 8.61
N ARG A 223 21.10 3.39 7.37
CA ARG A 223 19.93 4.09 6.79
C ARG A 223 18.73 3.16 6.62
N GLU A 224 18.96 1.92 6.22
CA GLU A 224 17.91 0.92 6.06
C GLU A 224 17.27 0.56 7.41
N GLU A 225 18.08 0.35 8.44
CA GLU A 225 17.62 0.10 9.81
C GLU A 225 16.90 1.32 10.38
N GLU A 226 17.41 2.54 10.20
CA GLU A 226 16.72 3.76 10.64
C GLU A 226 15.36 3.94 9.94
N ALA A 227 15.31 3.71 8.62
CA ALA A 227 14.06 3.77 7.86
C ALA A 227 13.09 2.65 8.23
N ARG A 228 13.59 1.48 8.66
CA ARG A 228 12.77 0.40 9.19
C ARG A 228 12.17 0.78 10.55
N LEU A 229 12.99 1.25 11.49
CA LEU A 229 12.54 1.64 12.82
C LEU A 229 11.48 2.76 12.75
N ARG A 230 11.69 3.77 11.89
CA ARG A 230 10.69 4.83 11.67
C ARG A 230 9.36 4.27 11.15
N ARG A 231 9.40 3.32 10.21
CA ARG A 231 8.18 2.66 9.70
C ARG A 231 7.45 1.87 10.78
N GLU A 232 8.19 1.17 11.63
CA GLU A 232 7.62 0.43 12.76
C GLU A 232 6.97 1.39 13.78
N GLN A 233 7.65 2.50 14.12
CA GLN A 233 7.11 3.55 15.01
C GLN A 233 5.87 4.23 14.43
N ASP A 234 5.90 4.58 13.14
CA ASP A 234 4.75 5.21 12.46
C ASP A 234 3.54 4.29 12.45
N ALA A 235 3.74 2.97 12.28
CA ALA A 235 2.67 1.98 12.32
C ALA A 235 2.05 1.85 13.73
N GLU A 236 2.87 1.72 14.77
CA GLU A 236 2.40 1.63 16.16
C GLU A 236 1.67 2.92 16.60
N PHE A 237 2.18 4.08 16.18
CA PHE A 237 1.53 5.36 16.43
C PHE A 237 0.15 5.44 15.76
N GLN A 238 0.04 4.99 14.50
CA GLN A 238 -1.24 4.95 13.79
C GLN A 238 -2.25 4.00 14.45
N GLU A 239 -1.80 2.83 14.91
CA GLU A 239 -2.66 1.88 15.64
C GLU A 239 -3.18 2.48 16.95
N THR A 240 -2.29 3.13 17.71
CA THR A 240 -2.64 3.79 18.98
C THR A 240 -3.62 4.93 18.74
N LEU A 241 -3.35 5.79 17.74
CA LEU A 241 -4.24 6.89 17.37
C LEU A 241 -5.64 6.38 16.96
N ALA A 242 -5.72 5.29 16.20
CA ALA A 242 -6.98 4.68 15.81
C ALA A 242 -7.73 4.03 17.00
N ALA A 243 -7.01 3.51 17.99
CA ALA A 243 -7.60 3.00 19.23
C ALA A 243 -8.16 4.13 20.10
N ASP A 244 -7.45 5.26 20.20
CA ASP A 244 -7.91 6.44 20.93
C ASP A 244 -9.14 7.07 20.27
N GLN A 245 -9.13 7.21 18.94
CA GLN A 245 -10.30 7.71 18.19
C GLN A 245 -11.54 6.82 18.37
N ARG A 246 -11.36 5.49 18.38
CA ARG A 246 -12.47 4.55 18.64
C ARG A 246 -13.01 4.69 20.06
N ARG A 247 -12.14 4.76 21.06
CA ARG A 247 -12.56 4.96 22.46
C ARG A 247 -13.30 6.28 22.65
N GLU A 248 -12.83 7.36 22.04
CA GLU A 248 -13.53 8.64 22.08
C GLU A 248 -14.90 8.59 21.39
N ALA A 249 -14.99 7.92 20.23
CA ALA A 249 -16.26 7.75 19.53
C ALA A 249 -17.26 6.94 20.37
N GLU A 250 -16.83 5.81 20.93
CA GLU A 250 -17.66 4.96 21.82
C GLU A 250 -18.14 5.73 23.04
N GLN A 251 -17.29 6.55 23.66
CA GLN A 251 -17.68 7.39 24.80
C GLN A 251 -18.72 8.46 24.41
N ARG A 252 -18.55 9.10 23.25
CA ARG A 252 -19.52 10.09 22.74
C ARG A 252 -20.86 9.44 22.44
N GLU A 253 -20.86 8.30 21.76
CA GLU A 253 -22.09 7.54 21.45
C GLU A 253 -22.81 7.08 22.73
N ALA A 254 -22.06 6.60 23.74
CA ALA A 254 -22.64 6.21 25.03
C ALA A 254 -23.29 7.40 25.77
N LEU A 255 -22.62 8.56 25.78
CA LEU A 255 -23.17 9.78 26.39
C LEU A 255 -24.41 10.30 25.64
N GLU A 256 -24.42 10.22 24.31
CA GLU A 256 -25.58 10.58 23.50
C GLU A 256 -26.77 9.64 23.73
N LEU A 257 -26.53 8.33 23.80
CA LEU A 257 -27.56 7.34 24.14
C LEU A 257 -28.13 7.57 25.54
N GLU A 258 -27.28 7.78 26.54
CA GLU A 258 -27.74 8.08 27.91
C GLU A 258 -28.55 9.38 27.95
N ARG A 259 -28.14 10.40 27.20
CA ARG A 259 -28.89 11.65 27.09
C ARG A 259 -30.26 11.44 26.44
N LEU A 260 -30.33 10.70 25.33
CA LEU A 260 -31.58 10.39 24.63
C LEU A 260 -32.52 9.56 25.52
N GLU A 261 -32.00 8.60 26.28
CA GLU A 261 -32.80 7.82 27.23
C GLU A 261 -33.35 8.71 28.37
N ARG A 262 -32.52 9.59 28.93
CA ARG A 262 -32.97 10.56 29.94
C ARG A 262 -34.04 11.50 29.40
N GLU A 263 -33.83 12.07 28.21
CA GLU A 263 -34.81 12.95 27.55
C GLU A 263 -36.12 12.19 27.27
N ARG A 264 -36.04 10.92 26.85
CA ARG A 264 -37.22 10.07 26.62
C ARG A 264 -37.98 9.81 27.92
N VAL A 265 -37.31 9.37 28.98
CA VAL A 265 -37.93 9.12 30.29
C VAL A 265 -38.53 10.40 30.88
N GLU A 266 -37.86 11.54 30.74
CA GLU A 266 -38.42 12.83 31.16
C GLU A 266 -39.65 13.22 30.33
N SER A 267 -39.63 13.00 29.02
CA SER A 267 -40.77 13.29 28.15
C SER A 267 -41.98 12.41 28.47
N GLU A 268 -41.76 11.11 28.71
CA GLU A 268 -42.81 10.16 29.12
C GLU A 268 -43.41 10.56 30.48
N LYS A 269 -42.57 10.97 31.45
CA LYS A 269 -43.03 11.48 32.76
C LYS A 269 -43.86 12.75 32.61
N ARG A 270 -43.41 13.72 31.81
CA ARG A 270 -44.15 14.97 31.56
C ARG A 270 -45.50 14.69 30.90
N GLN A 271 -45.53 13.84 29.88
CA GLN A 271 -46.77 13.44 29.20
C GLN A 271 -47.74 12.73 30.15
N ALA A 272 -47.25 11.81 30.98
CA ALA A 272 -48.08 11.13 31.98
C ALA A 272 -48.65 12.10 33.01
N GLN A 273 -47.88 13.11 33.43
CA GLN A 273 -48.33 14.13 34.35
C GLN A 273 -49.37 15.07 33.72
N GLU A 274 -49.13 15.54 32.49
CA GLU A 274 -50.08 16.37 31.74
C GLU A 274 -51.41 15.64 31.51
N MET A 275 -51.37 14.34 31.21
CA MET A 275 -52.59 13.53 31.05
C MET A 275 -53.36 13.40 32.37
N LYS A 276 -52.67 13.22 33.51
CA LYS A 276 -53.30 13.20 34.84
C LYS A 276 -53.93 14.56 35.19
N GLU A 277 -53.25 15.66 34.90
CA GLU A 277 -53.79 17.00 35.16
C GLU A 277 -55.04 17.27 34.31
N ARG A 278 -55.02 16.89 33.02
CA ARG A 278 -56.18 17.00 32.13
C ARG A 278 -57.38 16.19 32.63
N THR A 279 -57.19 14.94 33.02
CA THR A 279 -58.29 14.10 33.53
C THR A 279 -58.88 14.64 34.83
N LEU A 280 -58.06 15.24 35.69
CA LEU A 280 -58.54 15.91 36.90
C LEU A 280 -59.34 17.16 36.58
N ASP A 281 -58.89 17.99 35.64
CA ASP A 281 -59.60 19.20 35.24
C ASP A 281 -60.94 18.88 34.53
N GLU A 282 -60.96 17.88 33.65
CA GLU A 282 -62.20 17.37 33.06
C GLU A 282 -63.17 16.87 34.15
N ALA A 283 -62.68 16.10 35.13
CA ALA A 283 -63.50 15.64 36.25
C ALA A 283 -64.05 16.80 37.09
N ARG A 284 -63.25 17.85 37.34
CA ARG A 284 -63.70 19.08 38.04
C ARG A 284 -64.84 19.76 37.30
N THR A 285 -64.72 19.92 35.98
CA THR A 285 -65.78 20.57 35.18
C THR A 285 -67.09 19.77 35.20
N LEU A 286 -67.01 18.44 35.07
CA LEU A 286 -68.19 17.56 35.07
C LEU A 286 -68.90 17.54 36.43
N VAL A 287 -68.15 17.54 37.54
CA VAL A 287 -68.71 17.54 38.89
C VAL A 287 -69.26 18.91 39.29
N ALA A 288 -68.64 20.02 38.85
CA ALA A 288 -69.14 21.37 39.11
C ALA A 288 -70.53 21.62 38.47
N VAL A 289 -70.82 20.94 37.35
CA VAL A 289 -72.13 21.00 36.69
C VAL A 289 -73.21 20.18 37.43
N ALA A 290 -72.81 19.13 38.16
CA ALA A 290 -73.71 18.24 38.89
C ALA A 290 -73.82 18.61 40.38
N VAL A 291 -74.64 19.63 40.67
CA VAL A 291 -74.95 20.07 42.04
C VAL A 291 -75.76 18.99 42.77
N GLU A 292 -75.36 18.66 44.01
CA GLU A 292 -76.05 17.65 44.83
C GLU A 292 -77.51 18.08 45.12
N PRO A 293 -78.52 17.27 44.72
CA PRO A 293 -79.92 17.64 44.91
C PRO A 293 -80.36 17.58 46.38
N ALA A 294 -81.12 18.57 46.81
CA ALA A 294 -81.63 18.71 48.18
C ALA A 294 -82.53 17.53 48.60
N PRO A 295 -82.61 17.20 49.91
CA PRO A 295 -83.48 16.12 50.37
C PRO A 295 -84.96 16.43 50.15
N GLY A 296 -85.61 15.68 49.24
CA GLY A 296 -87.05 15.78 48.98
C GLY A 296 -87.44 16.13 47.54
N THR A 297 -86.48 16.37 46.64
CA THR A 297 -86.73 16.53 45.21
C THR A 297 -87.11 15.18 44.56
N THR A 298 -88.14 15.20 43.71
CA THR A 298 -88.45 14.09 42.80
C THR A 298 -87.33 13.93 41.77
N ASP A 299 -87.14 12.71 41.25
CA ASP A 299 -86.13 12.36 40.22
C ASP A 299 -84.65 12.34 40.67
N THR A 300 -84.37 11.79 41.86
CA THR A 300 -83.00 11.59 42.37
C THR A 300 -82.58 10.12 42.46
N ALA A 301 -81.29 9.84 42.30
CA ALA A 301 -80.65 8.55 42.56
C ALA A 301 -79.72 8.65 43.79
N ARG A 302 -79.92 7.80 44.80
CA ARG A 302 -79.01 7.68 45.95
C ARG A 302 -78.02 6.54 45.71
N LEU A 303 -76.74 6.87 45.51
CA LEU A 303 -75.69 5.89 45.26
C LEU A 303 -74.85 5.67 46.51
N ARG A 304 -74.74 4.40 46.93
CA ARG A 304 -73.77 3.97 47.94
C ARG A 304 -72.59 3.33 47.23
N LEU A 305 -71.50 4.07 47.12
CA LEU A 305 -70.26 3.66 46.47
C LEU A 305 -69.35 3.00 47.52
N THR A 306 -69.02 1.73 47.33
CA THR A 306 -68.15 0.97 48.24
C THR A 306 -66.77 0.88 47.61
N LEU A 307 -65.78 1.47 48.27
CA LEU A 307 -64.37 1.46 47.88
C LEU A 307 -63.75 0.07 48.09
N PRO A 308 -62.66 -0.26 47.37
CA PRO A 308 -61.87 -1.48 47.61
C PRO A 308 -61.33 -1.56 49.05
N THR A 309 -61.10 -0.41 49.69
CA THR A 309 -60.66 -0.28 51.09
C THR A 309 -61.75 -0.62 52.12
N GLY A 310 -62.98 -0.87 51.67
CA GLY A 310 -64.15 -1.13 52.52
C GLY A 310 -64.88 0.13 52.99
N ALA A 311 -64.31 1.32 52.76
CA ALA A 311 -64.97 2.60 53.02
C ALA A 311 -66.19 2.78 52.10
N ARG A 312 -67.22 3.47 52.59
CA ARG A 312 -68.49 3.66 51.88
C ARG A 312 -68.78 5.15 51.74
N ILE A 313 -68.99 5.60 50.51
CA ILE A 313 -69.39 6.95 50.16
C ILE A 313 -70.87 6.91 49.80
N ASP A 314 -71.69 7.76 50.42
CA ASP A 314 -73.11 7.89 50.12
C ASP A 314 -73.34 9.28 49.53
N ARG A 315 -73.74 9.35 48.26
CA ARG A 315 -73.98 10.61 47.55
C ARG A 315 -75.24 10.53 46.69
N ARG A 316 -75.94 11.66 46.57
CA ARG A 316 -77.12 11.80 45.73
C ARG A 316 -76.75 12.42 44.38
N PHE A 317 -77.36 11.91 43.33
CA PHE A 317 -77.24 12.38 41.95
C PHE A 317 -78.63 12.59 41.36
N GLN A 318 -78.77 13.38 40.30
CA GLN A 318 -80.03 13.46 39.56
C GLN A 318 -80.22 12.22 38.70
N SER A 319 -81.47 11.82 38.44
CA SER A 319 -81.77 10.66 37.59
C SER A 319 -81.24 10.82 36.14
N THR A 320 -81.14 12.07 35.67
CA THR A 320 -80.62 12.47 34.36
C THR A 320 -79.10 12.57 34.29
N ASP A 321 -78.40 12.54 35.44
CA ASP A 321 -76.94 12.56 35.45
C ASP A 321 -76.40 11.32 34.74
N LYS A 322 -75.21 11.44 34.14
CA LYS A 322 -74.57 10.32 33.45
C LYS A 322 -73.69 9.52 34.41
N VAL A 323 -73.45 8.26 34.05
CA VAL A 323 -72.46 7.41 34.75
C VAL A 323 -71.06 8.06 34.72
N GLU A 324 -70.75 8.82 33.67
CA GLU A 324 -69.56 9.69 33.57
C GLU A 324 -69.39 10.64 34.77
N THR A 325 -70.47 11.29 35.21
CA THR A 325 -70.46 12.21 36.35
C THR A 325 -70.11 11.49 37.66
N VAL A 326 -70.59 10.26 37.84
CA VAL A 326 -70.25 9.43 39.01
C VAL A 326 -68.79 9.01 39.00
N ARG A 327 -68.24 8.67 37.82
CA ARG A 327 -66.79 8.41 37.68
C ARG A 327 -65.95 9.65 37.94
N ALA A 328 -66.35 10.81 37.40
CA ALA A 328 -65.69 12.09 37.65
C ALA A 328 -65.66 12.44 39.15
N PHE A 329 -66.77 12.23 39.86
CA PHE A 329 -66.82 12.39 41.31
C PHE A 329 -65.82 11.50 42.04
N LEU A 330 -65.72 10.22 41.64
CA LEU A 330 -64.77 9.29 42.25
C LEU A 330 -63.31 9.66 41.96
N ILE A 331 -62.99 10.12 40.74
CA ILE A 331 -61.66 10.62 40.38
C ILE A 331 -61.25 11.76 41.31
N LEU A 332 -62.13 12.75 41.54
CA LEU A 332 -61.85 13.85 42.46
C LEU A 332 -61.72 13.39 43.90
N HIS A 333 -62.62 12.50 44.35
CA HIS A 333 -62.59 11.98 45.70
C HIS A 333 -61.29 11.20 45.99
N PHE A 334 -60.81 10.41 45.03
CA PHE A 334 -59.54 9.69 45.18
C PHE A 334 -58.36 10.64 45.21
N HIS A 335 -58.37 11.68 44.36
CA HIS A 335 -57.34 12.71 44.38
C HIS A 335 -57.32 13.52 45.69
N GLU A 336 -58.47 13.92 46.23
CA GLU A 336 -58.58 14.69 47.48
C GLU A 336 -58.18 13.90 48.72
N GLN A 337 -58.41 12.58 48.72
CA GLN A 337 -58.10 11.68 49.83
C GLN A 337 -56.74 10.98 49.67
N ASP A 338 -55.95 11.34 48.66
CA ASP A 338 -54.65 10.73 48.32
C ASP A 338 -54.73 9.19 48.17
N ILE A 339 -55.85 8.72 47.58
CA ILE A 339 -56.09 7.31 47.28
C ILE A 339 -55.49 7.03 45.90
N GLY A 340 -54.45 6.20 45.84
CA GLY A 340 -53.67 5.90 44.62
C GLY A 340 -54.37 5.04 43.55
N ILE A 341 -55.68 5.20 43.35
CA ILE A 341 -56.47 4.48 42.35
C ILE A 341 -56.69 5.39 41.15
N SER A 342 -56.15 5.02 39.98
CA SER A 342 -56.30 5.79 38.74
C SER A 342 -57.28 5.13 37.76
N ASN A 343 -57.27 3.80 37.66
CA ASN A 343 -58.18 3.01 36.86
C ASN A 343 -59.09 2.19 37.77
N PHE A 344 -60.40 2.37 37.64
CA PHE A 344 -61.38 1.64 38.43
C PHE A 344 -62.61 1.27 37.61
N GLU A 345 -63.21 0.13 37.93
CA GLU A 345 -64.46 -0.33 37.32
C GLU A 345 -65.63 -0.19 38.32
N LEU A 346 -66.77 0.30 37.84
CA LEU A 346 -68.01 0.38 38.61
C LEU A 346 -68.86 -0.87 38.35
N SER A 347 -69.23 -1.59 39.41
CA SER A 347 -70.06 -2.80 39.32
C SER A 347 -71.18 -2.85 40.36
N SER A 348 -72.34 -3.41 40.00
CA SER A 348 -73.43 -3.72 40.96
C SER A 348 -73.23 -5.09 41.59
N ASN A 349 -73.85 -5.34 42.76
CA ASN A 349 -73.73 -6.62 43.46
C ASN A 349 -74.71 -7.69 42.95
N PHE A 350 -76.01 -7.37 42.80
CA PHE A 350 -77.03 -8.32 42.33
C PHE A 350 -78.18 -7.65 41.56
N PRO A 351 -78.48 -8.05 40.30
CA PRO A 351 -77.62 -8.86 39.44
C PRO A 351 -76.31 -8.10 39.14
N ARG A 352 -75.19 -8.83 39.07
CA ARG A 352 -73.86 -8.23 38.84
C ARG A 352 -73.79 -7.66 37.43
N ARG A 353 -73.67 -6.34 37.30
CA ARG A 353 -73.53 -5.60 36.04
C ARG A 353 -72.34 -4.65 36.15
N THR A 354 -71.49 -4.64 35.15
CA THR A 354 -70.40 -3.66 35.03
C THR A 354 -70.86 -2.48 34.18
N PHE A 355 -70.63 -1.26 34.67
CA PHE A 355 -71.04 -0.04 33.99
C PHE A 355 -69.87 0.50 33.20
N ARG A 356 -69.62 -0.06 32.01
CA ARG A 356 -68.51 0.34 31.12
C ARG A 356 -68.83 1.59 30.29
N ASP A 357 -70.09 1.71 29.88
CA ASP A 357 -70.58 2.84 29.10
C ASP A 357 -70.85 4.05 30.01
N SER A 358 -70.05 5.10 29.85
CA SER A 358 -70.15 6.34 30.63
C SER A 358 -71.26 7.26 30.14
N SER A 359 -71.76 7.07 28.92
CA SER A 359 -72.70 7.98 28.28
C SER A 359 -74.15 7.82 28.75
N GLN A 360 -74.46 6.68 29.36
CA GLN A 360 -75.79 6.33 29.87
C GLN A 360 -76.15 7.17 31.10
N THR A 361 -77.43 7.55 31.18
CA THR A 361 -77.97 8.21 32.37
C THR A 361 -78.12 7.23 33.53
N LEU A 362 -78.19 7.72 34.77
CA LEU A 362 -78.40 6.88 35.95
C LEU A 362 -79.75 6.14 35.90
N GLN A 363 -80.76 6.73 35.24
CA GLN A 363 -82.05 6.09 34.98
C GLN A 363 -81.91 4.92 33.99
N GLU A 364 -81.22 5.11 32.85
CA GLU A 364 -80.98 4.05 31.86
C GLU A 364 -80.08 2.93 32.38
N ALA A 365 -79.14 3.28 33.25
CA ALA A 365 -78.28 2.34 33.95
C ALA A 365 -79.04 1.51 35.01
N GLY A 366 -80.27 1.89 35.38
CA GLY A 366 -81.09 1.22 36.38
C GLY A 366 -80.63 1.49 37.81
N LEU A 367 -80.06 2.67 38.07
CA LEU A 367 -79.47 3.06 39.37
C LEU A 367 -80.41 3.95 40.23
N VAL A 368 -81.63 4.18 39.77
CA VAL A 368 -82.71 4.94 40.42
C VAL A 368 -83.70 3.97 41.08
N PRO A 369 -84.27 4.26 42.27
CA PRO A 369 -84.02 5.42 43.12
C PRO A 369 -82.82 5.25 44.06
N GLN A 370 -82.35 4.01 44.29
CA GLN A 370 -81.21 3.72 45.14
C GLN A 370 -80.42 2.53 44.61
N ALA A 371 -79.09 2.64 44.56
CA ALA A 371 -78.21 1.55 44.16
C ALA A 371 -76.93 1.49 45.00
N VAL A 372 -76.39 0.27 45.11
CA VAL A 372 -75.08 0.02 45.73
C VAL A 372 -74.10 -0.34 44.62
N ILE A 373 -73.03 0.45 44.48
CA ILE A 373 -71.98 0.26 43.49
C ILE A 373 -70.70 -0.12 44.20
N MET A 374 -70.07 -1.19 43.75
CA MET A 374 -68.75 -1.63 44.17
C MET A 374 -67.73 -1.06 43.18
N ILE A 375 -66.71 -0.39 43.73
CA ILE A 375 -65.57 0.11 42.98
C ILE A 375 -64.51 -0.99 43.02
N GLN A 376 -64.09 -1.45 41.85
CA GLN A 376 -62.99 -2.40 41.70
C GLN A 376 -61.76 -1.64 41.24
N ASP A 377 -60.66 -1.76 41.99
CA ASP A 377 -59.35 -1.25 41.59
C ASP A 377 -58.82 -2.11 40.44
N LEU A 378 -58.45 -1.47 39.33
CA LEU A 378 -57.82 -2.13 38.18
C LEU A 378 -56.29 -1.93 38.19
N ASP A 379 -55.77 -1.12 39.10
CA ASP A 379 -54.33 -0.85 39.26
C ASP A 379 -53.67 -1.74 40.32
N ALA A 380 -54.45 -2.55 41.05
CA ALA A 380 -54.03 -3.40 42.19
C ALA A 380 -53.43 -4.76 41.81
#